data_AF-A0A358PX49-F1
#
_entry.id   AF-A0A358PX49-F1
#
_cell.length_a   1.000
_cell.length_b   1.000
_cell.length_c   1.000
_cell.angle_alpha   90.00
_cell.angle_beta   90.00
_cell.angle_gamma   90.00
#
_symmetry.space_group_name_H-M   'P 1'
#
loop_
_entity.id
_entity.type
_entity.pdbx_description
1 polymer ?
#
loop_
_entity_poly.entity_id
_entity_poly.type
_entity_poly.pdbx_seq_one_letter_code
_entity_poly.pdbx_strand_id
1 'polypeptide(L)'
;MNKIIEYFERPNVGKAVRYLFYASLVLLLILEFLVEKHPYFPWAGFPAFNAVYGFLSCAIIIAVSKLLGKFWLQKGEDYYD
;
A
#
# COMPACT_ATOMS: atom_id res chain seq x y z
N MET A 1 -26.28 -14.22 0.04
CA MET A 1 -25.34 -13.15 0.45
C MET A 1 -24.18 -13.82 1.19
N ASN A 2 -22.94 -13.67 0.72
CA ASN A 2 -21.81 -14.45 1.21
C ASN A 2 -21.43 -14.02 2.64
N LYS A 3 -21.45 -14.96 3.60
CA LYS A 3 -21.10 -14.73 5.03
C LYS A 3 -19.74 -14.05 5.24
N ILE A 4 -18.83 -14.16 4.28
CA ILE A 4 -17.48 -13.58 4.32
C ILE A 4 -17.52 -12.05 4.22
N ILE A 5 -18.45 -11.50 3.42
CA ILE A 5 -18.58 -10.04 3.23
C ILE A 5 -19.08 -9.40 4.51
N GLU A 6 -20.11 -9.98 5.12
CA GLU A 6 -20.70 -9.52 6.38
C GLU A 6 -19.69 -9.56 7.55
N TYR A 7 -18.73 -10.49 7.51
CA TYR A 7 -17.64 -10.54 8.49
C TYR A 7 -16.66 -9.37 8.36
N PHE A 8 -16.30 -8.99 7.12
CA PHE A 8 -15.38 -7.88 6.85
C PHE A 8 -15.98 -6.50 7.06
N GLU A 9 -17.30 -6.35 6.91
CA GLU A 9 -18.02 -5.10 7.18
C GLU A 9 -18.12 -4.75 8.67
N ARG A 10 -17.75 -5.67 9.57
CA ARG A 10 -17.73 -5.37 11.00
C ARG A 10 -16.69 -4.29 11.31
N PRO A 11 -17.07 -3.20 12.03
CA PRO A 11 -16.17 -2.07 12.31
C PRO A 11 -14.94 -2.48 13.11
N ASN A 12 -15.03 -3.56 13.88
CA ASN A 12 -13.91 -4.10 14.66
C ASN A 12 -12.87 -4.80 13.77
N VAL A 13 -13.30 -5.53 12.72
CA VAL A 13 -12.40 -6.22 11.79
C VAL A 13 -11.68 -5.21 10.92
N GLY A 14 -12.38 -4.20 10.40
CA GLY A 14 -11.77 -3.13 9.63
C GLY A 14 -10.68 -2.37 10.41
N LYS A 15 -10.91 -2.09 11.70
CA LYS A 15 -9.87 -1.50 12.57
C LYS A 15 -8.70 -2.46 12.77
N ALA A 16 -8.95 -3.73 13.05
CA ALA A 16 -7.90 -4.73 13.26
C ALA A 16 -7.01 -4.90 12.02
N VAL A 17 -7.58 -4.97 10.82
CA VAL A 17 -6.81 -5.07 9.57
C VAL A 17 -5.92 -3.84 9.36
N ARG A 18 -6.44 -2.63 9.65
CA ARG A 18 -5.63 -1.40 9.60
C ARG A 18 -4.49 -1.41 10.61
N TYR A 19 -4.75 -1.84 11.84
CA TYR A 19 -3.70 -1.95 12.85
C TYR A 19 -2.65 -3.00 12.49
N LEU A 20 -3.05 -4.16 11.97
CA LEU A 20 -2.13 -5.19 11.48
C LEU A 20 -1.26 -4.66 10.33
N PHE A 21 -1.85 -3.89 9.41
CA PHE A 21 -1.10 -3.26 8.33
C PHE A 21 -0.08 -2.22 8.83
N TYR A 22 -0.46 -1.35 9.76
CA TYR A 22 0.50 -0.40 10.34
C TYR A 22 1.56 -1.11 11.19
N ALA A 23 1.19 -2.17 11.91
CA ALA A 23 2.13 -2.97 12.69
C ALA A 23 3.16 -3.66 11.79
N SER A 24 2.75 -4.22 10.64
CA SER A 24 3.70 -4.82 9.69
C SER A 24 4.63 -3.76 9.11
N LEU A 25 4.13 -2.58 8.72
CA LEU A 25 4.97 -1.46 8.26
C LEU A 25 6.04 -1.07 9.27
N VAL A 26 5.68 -0.91 10.54
CA VAL A 26 6.63 -0.58 11.62
C VAL A 26 7.63 -1.72 11.83
N LEU A 27 7.16 -2.97 11.81
CA LEU A 27 8.02 -4.14 11.96
C LEU A 27 9.09 -4.20 10.86
N LEU A 28 8.70 -4.03 9.59
CA LEU A 28 9.63 -4.00 8.46
C LEU A 28 10.67 -2.89 8.61
N LEU A 29 10.25 -1.72 9.13
CA LEU A 29 11.14 -0.59 9.36
C LEU A 29 12.17 -0.89 10.47
N ILE A 30 11.75 -1.55 11.56
CA ILE A 30 12.66 -2.02 12.62
C ILE A 30 13.65 -3.05 12.09
N LEU A 31 13.17 -4.03 11.30
CA LEU A 31 14.03 -5.04 10.68
C LEU A 31 15.12 -4.40 9.80
N GLU A 32 14.80 -3.30 9.13
CA GLU A 32 15.75 -2.58 8.27
C GLU A 32 16.93 -1.96 9.05
N PHE A 33 16.79 -1.73 10.36
CA PHE A 33 17.88 -1.27 11.24
C PHE A 33 18.72 -2.42 11.79
N LEU A 34 18.17 -3.63 11.90
CA LEU A 34 18.89 -4.81 12.39
C LEU A 34 19.77 -5.45 11.31
N VAL A 35 19.42 -5.27 10.04
CA VAL A 35 20.16 -5.85 8.91
C VAL A 35 21.21 -4.85 8.43
N GLU A 36 22.48 -5.22 8.58
CA GLU A 36 23.60 -4.48 7.99
C GLU A 36 23.46 -4.48 6.46
N LYS A 37 23.27 -3.29 5.88
CA LYS A 37 23.25 -3.15 4.42
C LYS A 37 24.69 -3.17 3.90
N HIS A 38 24.94 -3.93 2.84
CA HIS A 38 26.11 -3.75 1.97
C HIS A 38 25.70 -2.91 0.76
N PRO A 39 25.71 -1.57 0.86
CA PRO A 39 25.27 -0.71 -0.23
C PRO A 39 26.25 -0.79 -1.41
N TYR A 40 25.76 -1.20 -2.56
CA TYR A 40 26.51 -1.13 -3.83
C TYR A 40 26.50 0.30 -4.42
N PHE A 41 25.51 1.11 -4.02
CA PHE A 41 25.35 2.50 -4.45
C PHE A 41 25.37 3.45 -3.23
N PRO A 42 25.97 4.65 -3.33
CA PRO A 42 26.14 5.56 -2.20
C PRO A 42 24.82 6.05 -1.59
N TRP A 43 23.73 6.09 -2.35
CA TRP A 43 22.39 6.43 -1.84
C TRP A 43 21.67 5.26 -1.14
N ALA A 44 22.10 4.02 -1.36
CA ALA A 44 21.54 2.83 -0.73
C ALA A 44 21.99 2.66 0.74
N GLY A 45 22.95 3.48 1.20
CA GLY A 45 23.35 3.57 2.60
C GLY A 45 22.38 4.35 3.48
N PHE A 46 21.35 5.00 2.91
CA PHE A 46 20.40 5.78 3.70
C PHE A 46 19.55 4.85 4.59
N PRO A 47 19.47 5.12 5.91
CA PRO A 47 18.57 4.38 6.78
C PRO A 47 17.12 4.57 6.32
N ALA A 48 16.32 3.51 6.30
CA ALA A 48 14.94 3.49 5.79
C ALA A 48 14.75 3.70 4.28
N PHE A 49 15.81 3.60 3.44
CA PHE A 49 15.68 3.73 1.98
C PHE A 49 14.64 2.77 1.40
N ASN A 50 14.66 1.50 1.82
CA ASN A 50 13.76 0.49 1.25
C ASN A 50 12.31 0.73 1.66
N ALA A 51 12.07 1.06 2.93
CA ALA A 51 10.75 1.43 3.41
C ALA A 51 10.15 2.63 2.65
N VAL A 52 10.93 3.70 2.46
CA VAL A 52 10.51 4.90 1.72
C VAL A 52 10.24 4.58 0.26
N TYR A 53 11.15 3.83 -0.39
CA TYR A 53 11.00 3.44 -1.79
C TYR A 53 9.76 2.55 -2.02
N GLY A 54 9.53 1.57 -1.15
CA GLY A 54 8.36 0.70 -1.19
C GLY A 54 7.05 1.46 -1.00
N PHE A 55 7.00 2.37 -0.03
CA PHE A 55 5.83 3.22 0.19
C PHE A 55 5.55 4.14 -1.00
N LEU A 56 6.59 4.80 -1.51
CA LEU A 56 6.46 5.74 -2.62
C LEU A 56 6.04 5.03 -3.92
N SER A 57 6.63 3.87 -4.21
CA SER A 57 6.25 3.07 -5.38
C SER A 57 4.79 2.62 -5.32
N CYS A 58 4.31 2.13 -4.17
CA CYS A 58 2.89 1.81 -3.97
C CYS A 58 1.98 3.04 -4.17
N ALA A 59 2.33 4.19 -3.59
CA ALA A 59 1.55 5.41 -3.74
C ALA A 59 1.47 5.88 -5.20
N ILE A 60 2.59 5.80 -5.92
CA ILE A 60 2.66 6.11 -7.36
C ILE A 60 1.76 5.17 -8.15
N ILE A 61 1.83 3.86 -7.90
CA ILE A 61 0.98 2.87 -8.58
C ILE A 61 -0.51 3.21 -8.38
N ILE A 62 -0.94 3.47 -7.14
CA ILE A 62 -2.33 3.85 -6.84
C ILE A 62 -2.73 5.13 -7.58
N ALA A 63 -1.87 6.15 -7.58
CA ALA A 63 -2.13 7.41 -8.24
C ALA A 63 -2.28 7.24 -9.76
N VAL A 64 -1.36 6.49 -10.38
CA VAL A 64 -1.38 6.18 -11.81
C VAL A 64 -2.61 5.33 -12.16
N SER A 65 -2.95 4.31 -11.36
CA SER A 65 -4.15 3.51 -11.57
C SER A 65 -5.43 4.35 -11.50
N LYS A 66 -5.53 5.29 -10.56
CA LYS A 66 -6.67 6.22 -10.48
C LYS A 66 -6.73 7.14 -11.69
N LEU A 67 -5.58 7.64 -12.15
CA LEU A 67 -5.49 8.52 -13.32
C LEU A 67 -5.93 7.77 -14.58
N LEU A 68 -5.39 6.58 -14.82
CA LEU A 68 -5.77 5.72 -15.94
C LEU A 68 -7.26 5.33 -15.88
N GLY A 69 -7.74 5.01 -14.68
CA GLY A 69 -9.15 4.75 -14.43
C GLY A 69 -10.03 5.92 -14.87
N LYS A 70 -9.74 7.14 -14.40
CA LYS A 70 -10.54 8.33 -14.68
C LYS A 70 -10.45 8.81 -16.13
N PHE A 71 -9.27 8.75 -16.74
CA PHE A 71 -9.04 9.31 -18.07
C PHE A 71 -9.36 8.34 -19.20
N TRP A 72 -9.18 7.04 -19.00
CA TRP A 72 -9.25 6.06 -20.09
C TRP A 72 -10.31 4.99 -19.87
N LEU A 73 -10.43 4.46 -18.65
CA LEU A 73 -11.21 3.25 -18.41
C LEU A 73 -12.66 3.52 -18.01
N GLN A 74 -12.91 4.62 -17.30
CA GLN A 74 -14.28 5.01 -16.91
C GLN A 74 -15.04 5.50 -18.15
N LYS A 75 -16.09 4.76 -18.49
CA LYS A 75 -17.05 5.13 -19.53
C LYS A 75 -18.03 6.15 -18.95
N GLY A 76 -18.51 7.06 -19.79
CA GLY A 76 -19.52 8.06 -19.39
C GLY A 76 -20.77 7.40 -18.80
N GLU A 77 -21.39 8.07 -17.83
CA GLU A 77 -22.56 7.56 -17.11
C GLU A 77 -23.75 7.28 -18.06
N ASP A 78 -23.80 7.96 -19.20
CA ASP A 78 -24.83 7.81 -20.25
C ASP A 78 -24.64 6.55 -21.14
N TYR A 79 -23.79 5.58 -20.79
CA TYR A 79 -23.57 4.41 -21.64
C TYR A 79 -24.73 3.39 -21.64
N TYR A 80 -25.64 3.50 -20.68
CA TYR A 80 -26.83 2.65 -20.56
C TYR A 80 -28.15 3.42 -20.58
N ASP A 81 -28.09 4.75 -20.80
CA ASP A 81 -29.24 5.54 -21.26
C ASP A 81 -29.36 5.41 -22.79
#